data_AF-A0A8C8E9B2-F1
#
_entry.id   AF-A0A8C8E9B2-F1
#
_cell.length_a   1.000
_cell.length_b   1.000
_cell.length_c   1.000
_cell.angle_alpha   90.00
_cell.angle_beta   90.00
_cell.angle_gamma   90.00
#
_symmetry.space_group_name_H-M   'P 1'
#
loop_
_entity.id
_entity.type
_entity.pdbx_description
1 polymer ?
#
loop_
_entity_poly.entity_id
_entity_poly.type
_entity_poly.pdbx_seq_one_letter_code
_entity_poly.pdbx_strand_id
1 'polypeptide(L)'
;MEVEEEGQREGKGWEGKGWEGKEWEEGDWEEEEWEEEGWEEWEWEEEKWEEEEWEEEEWEEEQQQQQDQNQDQDPEAAAAALEEKLQRVTAWLKKIYGDEPIPQYEVNTRTVDMLYELAECNTARDRDVSLLIEDMKQKAKEYDAEAKYLQGVLVETLGISPSTLFSEGTDHLSILVESAMILETKDTSLASFFSAINDMTAELYETELENREMERELIILRKKLTRALMLEKQLKEDLKKVKELLEVETAKADSQLKNLEFLERKSVDLKFDIKDAEEKLAAAGLDQTLTHESLVKLSKELAEAQDEIVPLKKELDAYLDLTPNSSLVDMKIEEVKRELEAVEAEFSRQVDMLTLELPKPGKLFP
;
A
#
# COMPACT_ATOMS: atom_id res chain seq x y z
N MET A 1 19.27 -91.55 44.90
CA MET A 1 20.52 -91.45 44.11
C MET A 1 20.09 -90.93 42.76
N GLU A 2 20.22 -89.63 42.46
CA GLU A 2 21.49 -88.96 42.08
C GLU A 2 22.13 -89.71 40.89
N VAL A 3 22.46 -89.16 39.72
CA VAL A 3 22.55 -87.82 39.10
C VAL A 3 22.41 -88.09 37.56
N GLU A 4 21.91 -87.21 36.68
CA GLU A 4 22.67 -86.33 35.75
C GLU A 4 21.64 -85.79 34.73
N GLU A 5 21.38 -84.49 34.70
CA GLU A 5 22.08 -83.45 33.89
C GLU A 5 21.78 -83.53 32.38
N GLU A 6 20.73 -82.82 31.96
CA GLU A 6 20.63 -82.26 30.62
C GLU A 6 20.36 -80.76 30.73
N GLY A 7 21.33 -79.96 30.29
CA GLY A 7 21.10 -78.58 29.88
C GLY A 7 21.13 -78.50 28.37
N GLN A 8 20.22 -77.74 27.77
CA GLN A 8 20.57 -76.57 26.93
C GLN A 8 19.37 -75.96 26.18
N ARG A 9 19.36 -74.62 26.26
CA ARG A 9 19.00 -73.64 25.22
C ARG A 9 17.53 -73.51 24.80
N GLU A 10 16.88 -72.57 25.47
CA GLU A 10 15.74 -71.83 24.97
C GLU A 10 16.15 -70.98 23.74
N GLY A 11 15.59 -71.32 22.57
CA GLY A 11 15.57 -70.45 21.41
C GLY A 11 14.46 -69.41 21.59
N LYS A 12 14.82 -68.12 21.55
CA LYS A 12 13.84 -67.04 21.52
C LYS A 12 13.19 -67.00 20.12
N GLY A 13 11.91 -67.35 20.08
CA GLY A 13 11.06 -67.19 18.90
C GLY A 13 10.84 -65.71 18.59
N TRP A 14 10.88 -65.39 17.30
CA TRP A 14 10.45 -64.10 16.77
C TRP A 14 8.92 -64.09 16.77
N GLU A 15 8.32 -63.32 17.67
CA GLU A 15 6.88 -63.02 17.62
C GLU A 15 6.65 -61.98 16.53
N GLY A 16 6.08 -62.42 15.40
CA GLY A 16 5.51 -61.55 14.39
C GLY A 16 4.35 -60.76 15.00
N LYS A 17 4.50 -59.44 15.11
CA LYS A 17 3.38 -58.56 15.43
C LYS A 17 2.50 -58.45 14.19
N GLY A 18 1.27 -58.92 14.33
CA GLY A 18 0.23 -58.81 13.33
C GLY A 18 -0.04 -57.36 12.97
N TRP A 19 -0.27 -57.15 11.68
CA TRP A 19 -0.75 -55.91 11.11
C TRP A 19 -2.22 -55.75 11.53
N GLU A 20 -2.49 -54.90 12.53
CA GLU A 20 -3.84 -54.38 12.75
C GLU A 20 -4.09 -53.31 11.68
N GLY A 21 -4.85 -53.69 10.65
CA GLY A 21 -5.46 -52.75 9.73
C GLY A 21 -6.34 -51.81 10.54
N LYS A 22 -5.97 -50.53 10.58
CA LYS A 22 -6.87 -49.48 11.03
C LYS A 22 -7.96 -49.35 9.97
N GLU A 23 -9.15 -49.83 10.29
CA GLU A 23 -10.39 -49.37 9.66
C GLU A 23 -10.44 -47.84 9.80
N TRP A 24 -10.38 -47.16 8.66
CA TRP A 24 -10.70 -45.75 8.60
C TRP A 24 -12.22 -45.64 8.69
N GLU A 25 -12.73 -45.19 9.82
CA GLU A 25 -14.12 -44.75 9.91
C GLU A 25 -14.30 -43.57 8.96
N GLU A 26 -15.15 -43.79 7.96
CA GLU A 26 -15.63 -42.83 6.97
C GLU A 26 -16.41 -41.74 7.72
N GLY A 27 -15.69 -40.70 8.15
CA GLY A 27 -16.26 -39.53 8.80
C GLY A 27 -16.93 -38.63 7.76
N ASP A 28 -18.26 -38.60 7.81
CA ASP A 28 -19.19 -37.62 7.23
C ASP A 28 -18.58 -36.64 6.20
N TRP A 29 -18.56 -37.08 4.95
CA TRP A 29 -18.46 -36.20 3.79
C TRP A 29 -19.78 -35.45 3.67
N GLU A 30 -19.88 -34.26 4.27
CA GLU A 30 -20.82 -33.25 3.78
C GLU A 30 -20.29 -32.81 2.40
N GLU A 31 -20.91 -33.39 1.37
CA GLU A 31 -20.83 -33.01 -0.02
C GLU A 31 -21.37 -31.57 -0.15
N GLU A 32 -20.56 -30.59 0.24
CA GLU A 32 -20.81 -29.19 -0.11
C GLU A 32 -20.56 -29.06 -1.62
N GLU A 33 -21.65 -28.90 -2.36
CA GLU A 33 -21.69 -28.54 -3.76
C GLU A 33 -20.80 -27.31 -4.01
N TRP A 34 -19.60 -27.53 -4.56
CA TRP A 34 -18.77 -26.46 -5.08
C TRP A 34 -19.38 -26.03 -6.42
N GLU A 35 -20.13 -24.94 -6.42
CA GLU A 35 -20.40 -24.20 -7.65
C GLU A 35 -19.04 -23.75 -8.23
N GLU A 36 -18.76 -24.18 -9.47
CA GLU A 36 -17.68 -23.68 -10.31
C GLU A 36 -17.85 -22.16 -10.55
N GLU A 37 -17.51 -21.35 -9.55
CA GLU A 37 -17.35 -19.92 -9.74
C GLU A 37 -15.90 -19.63 -10.15
N GLY A 38 -15.74 -19.43 -11.46
CA GLY A 38 -14.78 -18.51 -12.05
C GLY A 38 -13.33 -18.64 -11.61
N TRP A 39 -12.55 -19.39 -12.38
CA TRP A 39 -11.12 -19.15 -12.47
C TRP A 39 -10.89 -17.75 -13.05
N GLU A 40 -10.92 -16.72 -12.20
CA GLU A 40 -10.28 -15.45 -12.53
C GLU A 40 -8.76 -15.68 -12.48
N GLU A 41 -8.15 -15.33 -13.59
CA GLU A 41 -6.72 -15.29 -13.86
C GLU A 41 -6.02 -14.54 -12.71
N TRP A 42 -5.38 -15.30 -11.82
CA TRP A 42 -4.53 -14.73 -10.79
C TRP A 42 -3.33 -14.13 -11.50
N GLU A 43 -3.29 -12.79 -11.59
CA GLU A 43 -2.05 -12.06 -11.75
C GLU A 43 -1.13 -12.49 -10.62
N TRP A 44 -0.07 -13.20 -10.96
CA TRP A 44 0.97 -13.59 -10.03
C TRP A 44 1.61 -12.31 -9.47
N GLU A 45 1.28 -11.95 -8.23
CA GLU A 45 2.15 -11.09 -7.44
C GLU A 45 3.40 -11.91 -7.09
N GLU A 46 4.49 -11.50 -7.72
CA GLU A 46 5.86 -11.99 -7.62
C GLU A 46 6.37 -11.88 -6.19
N GLU A 47 6.00 -12.82 -5.32
CA GLU A 47 6.60 -12.96 -4.00
C GLU A 47 8.00 -13.57 -4.14
N LYS A 48 8.98 -12.67 -4.21
CA LYS A 48 10.37 -12.83 -3.73
C LYS A 48 10.97 -14.23 -3.91
N TRP A 49 11.51 -14.43 -5.10
CA TRP A 49 12.71 -15.24 -5.24
C TRP A 49 13.82 -14.56 -4.40
N GLU A 50 14.40 -15.28 -3.44
CA GLU A 50 15.70 -14.88 -2.92
C GLU A 50 16.65 -14.97 -4.12
N GLU A 51 17.08 -13.81 -4.62
CA GLU A 51 18.21 -13.67 -5.54
C GLU A 51 19.40 -14.41 -4.92
N GLU A 52 19.58 -15.67 -5.31
CA GLU A 52 20.91 -16.23 -5.47
C GLU A 52 21.60 -15.32 -6.47
N GLU A 53 22.41 -14.40 -5.93
CA GLU A 53 23.24 -13.42 -6.63
C GLU A 53 24.39 -14.14 -7.37
N TRP A 54 24.03 -15.11 -8.22
CA TRP A 54 24.90 -15.92 -9.06
C TRP A 54 24.24 -16.04 -10.43
N GLU A 55 25.02 -15.74 -11.47
CA GLU A 55 24.67 -15.81 -12.89
C GLU A 55 23.90 -14.61 -13.50
N GLU A 56 24.04 -13.38 -13.00
CA GLU A 56 23.74 -12.20 -13.84
C GLU A 56 25.03 -11.65 -14.49
N GLU A 57 26.12 -11.52 -13.71
CA GLU A 57 27.43 -11.08 -14.26
C GLU A 57 28.08 -12.13 -15.19
N GLU A 58 27.99 -13.44 -14.90
CA GLU A 58 28.50 -14.50 -15.79
C GLU A 58 27.68 -14.59 -17.08
N TRP A 59 26.37 -14.38 -16.99
CA TRP A 59 25.47 -14.38 -18.14
C TRP A 59 25.67 -13.13 -19.00
N GLU A 60 25.86 -11.96 -18.39
CA GLU A 60 26.21 -10.73 -19.10
C GLU A 60 27.59 -10.82 -19.76
N GLU A 61 28.59 -11.41 -19.10
CA GLU A 61 29.91 -11.66 -19.68
C GLU A 61 29.87 -12.69 -20.83
N GLU A 62 29.06 -13.75 -20.73
CA GLU A 62 28.82 -14.69 -21.83
C GLU A 62 28.08 -14.03 -23.02
N GLN A 63 27.08 -13.19 -22.74
CA GLN A 63 26.36 -12.42 -23.77
C GLN A 63 27.28 -11.40 -24.45
N GLN A 64 28.17 -10.75 -23.70
CA GLN A 64 29.18 -9.82 -24.23
C GLN A 64 30.23 -10.55 -25.08
N GLN A 65 30.70 -11.73 -24.64
CA GLN A 65 31.61 -12.57 -25.43
C GLN A 65 30.94 -13.13 -26.70
N GLN A 66 29.66 -13.50 -26.66
CA GLN A 66 28.91 -13.91 -27.84
C GLN A 66 28.67 -12.73 -28.80
N GLN A 67 28.43 -11.52 -28.29
CA GLN A 67 28.32 -10.32 -29.13
C GLN A 67 29.65 -9.94 -29.79
N ASP A 68 30.76 -10.03 -29.05
CA ASP A 68 32.10 -9.73 -29.58
C ASP A 68 32.56 -10.79 -30.59
N GLN A 69 32.19 -12.07 -30.41
CA GLN A 69 32.44 -13.13 -31.42
C GLN A 69 31.56 -13.01 -32.67
N ASN A 70 30.40 -12.36 -32.57
CA ASN A 70 29.49 -12.13 -33.70
C ASN A 70 29.80 -10.83 -34.49
N GLN A 71 30.52 -9.87 -33.92
CA GLN A 71 30.91 -8.63 -34.63
C GLN A 71 32.01 -8.83 -35.69
N ASP A 72 32.80 -9.90 -35.59
CA ASP A 72 33.87 -10.25 -36.54
C ASP A 72 33.45 -11.29 -37.62
N GLN A 73 32.18 -11.71 -37.64
CA GLN A 73 31.68 -12.65 -38.65
C GLN A 73 31.28 -11.92 -39.94
N ASP A 74 31.85 -12.37 -41.06
CA ASP A 74 31.47 -11.94 -42.41
C ASP A 74 29.94 -12.14 -42.60
N PRO A 75 29.16 -11.11 -42.99
CA PRO A 75 27.71 -11.24 -43.20
C PRO A 75 27.33 -12.33 -44.20
N GLU A 76 28.24 -12.71 -45.12
CA GLU A 76 28.06 -13.85 -46.02
C GLU A 76 28.14 -15.21 -45.29
N ALA A 77 29.00 -15.32 -44.28
CA ALA A 77 29.14 -16.52 -43.46
C ALA A 77 27.96 -16.71 -42.48
N ALA A 78 27.44 -15.62 -41.90
CA ALA A 78 26.27 -15.67 -41.02
C ALA A 78 25.00 -16.10 -41.77
N ALA A 79 24.81 -15.63 -43.00
CA ALA A 79 23.70 -16.05 -43.86
C ALA A 79 23.81 -17.54 -44.25
N ALA A 80 25.02 -18.01 -44.58
CA ALA A 80 25.27 -19.42 -44.89
C ALA A 80 25.02 -20.34 -43.68
N ALA A 81 25.43 -19.91 -42.47
CA ALA A 81 25.19 -20.66 -41.23
C ALA A 81 23.69 -20.76 -40.89
N LEU A 82 22.93 -19.68 -41.09
CA LEU A 82 21.48 -19.70 -40.88
C LEU A 82 20.77 -20.64 -41.87
N GLU A 83 21.20 -20.66 -43.13
CA GLU A 83 20.65 -21.56 -44.14
C GLU A 83 20.97 -23.04 -43.84
N GLU A 84 22.17 -23.33 -43.33
CA GLU A 84 22.53 -24.68 -42.85
C GLU A 84 21.68 -25.12 -41.66
N LYS A 85 21.50 -24.24 -40.65
CA LYS A 85 20.62 -24.51 -39.49
C LYS A 85 19.18 -24.75 -39.94
N LEU A 86 18.67 -23.95 -40.88
CA LEU A 86 17.34 -24.13 -41.46
C LEU A 86 17.15 -25.47 -42.17
N GLN A 87 18.14 -25.91 -42.95
CA GLN A 87 18.10 -27.20 -43.62
C GLN A 87 18.06 -28.35 -42.60
N ARG A 88 18.87 -28.23 -41.52
CA ARG A 88 18.89 -29.19 -40.42
C ARG A 88 17.55 -29.28 -39.70
N VAL A 89 16.98 -28.13 -39.34
CA VAL A 89 15.66 -28.01 -38.68
C VAL A 89 14.56 -28.58 -39.58
N THR A 90 14.56 -28.27 -40.87
CA THR A 90 13.55 -28.77 -41.82
C THR A 90 13.63 -30.28 -41.98
N ALA A 91 14.85 -30.84 -42.04
CA ALA A 91 15.05 -32.30 -42.10
C ALA A 91 14.59 -32.99 -40.80
N TRP A 92 14.87 -32.39 -39.64
CA TRP A 92 14.44 -32.90 -38.34
C TRP A 92 12.92 -32.83 -38.16
N LEU A 93 12.29 -31.70 -38.50
CA LEU A 93 10.82 -31.57 -38.49
C LEU A 93 10.16 -32.59 -39.40
N LYS A 94 10.70 -32.82 -40.60
CA LYS A 94 10.20 -33.87 -41.49
C LYS A 94 10.33 -35.28 -40.89
N LYS A 95 11.40 -35.55 -40.13
CA LYS A 95 11.59 -36.82 -39.41
C LYS A 95 10.54 -36.99 -38.30
N ILE A 96 10.23 -35.94 -37.55
CA ILE A 96 9.25 -35.97 -36.44
C ILE A 96 7.82 -36.13 -36.96
N TYR A 97 7.43 -35.30 -37.93
CA TYR A 97 6.06 -35.28 -38.44
C TYR A 97 5.77 -36.40 -39.46
N GLY A 98 6.81 -37.05 -39.99
CA GLY A 98 6.64 -38.17 -40.93
C GLY A 98 5.87 -37.77 -42.19
N ASP A 99 4.63 -38.25 -42.31
CA ASP A 99 3.70 -37.96 -43.42
C ASP A 99 2.73 -36.79 -43.10
N GLU A 100 2.72 -36.27 -41.87
CA GLU A 100 1.89 -35.13 -41.48
C GLU A 100 2.49 -33.80 -41.97
N PRO A 101 1.66 -32.80 -42.32
CA PRO A 101 2.15 -31.50 -42.71
C PRO A 101 2.78 -30.76 -41.52
N ILE A 102 4.01 -30.28 -41.71
CA ILE A 102 4.71 -29.47 -40.70
C ILE A 102 3.91 -28.18 -40.45
N PRO A 103 3.57 -27.85 -39.18
CA PRO A 103 2.90 -26.61 -38.83
C PRO A 103 3.66 -25.39 -39.34
N GLN A 104 2.93 -24.36 -39.76
CA GLN A 104 3.55 -23.10 -40.18
C GLN A 104 4.20 -22.44 -38.96
N TYR A 105 5.49 -22.11 -39.07
CA TYR A 105 6.24 -21.39 -38.06
C TYR A 105 6.93 -20.17 -38.67
N GLU A 106 7.19 -19.16 -37.85
CA GLU A 106 7.89 -17.96 -38.29
C GLU A 106 9.39 -18.24 -38.42
N VAL A 107 9.91 -18.11 -39.65
CA VAL A 107 11.34 -18.28 -39.94
C VAL A 107 12.09 -16.99 -39.59
N ASN A 108 12.30 -16.79 -38.30
CA ASN A 108 13.16 -15.73 -37.76
C ASN A 108 14.46 -16.34 -37.21
N THR A 109 15.57 -15.58 -37.16
CA THR A 109 16.88 -16.06 -36.69
C THR A 109 16.77 -16.72 -35.32
N ARG A 110 16.13 -16.04 -34.37
CA ARG A 110 15.87 -16.55 -33.02
C ARG A 110 15.08 -17.87 -33.04
N THR A 111 14.03 -17.96 -33.87
CA THR A 111 13.19 -19.17 -33.97
C THR A 111 13.96 -20.34 -34.57
N VAL A 112 14.77 -20.09 -35.60
CA VAL A 112 15.62 -21.12 -36.23
C VAL A 112 16.68 -21.62 -35.26
N ASP A 113 17.32 -20.72 -34.50
CA ASP A 113 18.33 -21.09 -33.51
C ASP A 113 17.72 -21.95 -32.40
N MET A 114 16.58 -21.54 -31.83
CA MET A 114 15.86 -22.35 -30.83
C MET A 114 15.45 -23.72 -31.36
N LEU A 115 14.93 -23.78 -32.59
CA LEU A 115 14.55 -25.05 -33.23
C LEU A 115 15.77 -25.92 -33.55
N TYR A 116 16.90 -25.33 -33.91
CA TYR A 116 18.14 -26.03 -34.19
C TYR A 116 18.73 -26.65 -32.93
N GLU A 117 18.77 -25.90 -31.82
CA GLU A 117 19.17 -26.41 -30.51
C GLU A 117 18.26 -27.54 -30.06
N LEU A 118 16.95 -27.37 -30.19
CA LEU A 118 15.98 -28.41 -29.87
C LEU A 118 16.19 -29.66 -30.74
N ALA A 119 16.48 -29.49 -32.03
CA ALA A 119 16.75 -30.58 -32.97
C ALA A 119 18.01 -31.36 -32.60
N GLU A 120 19.09 -30.67 -32.26
CA GLU A 120 20.35 -31.31 -31.84
C GLU A 120 20.19 -32.00 -30.48
N CYS A 121 19.54 -31.37 -29.50
CA CYS A 121 19.21 -31.98 -28.21
C CYS A 121 18.33 -33.23 -28.37
N ASN A 122 17.28 -33.15 -29.18
CA ASN A 122 16.40 -34.28 -29.45
C ASN A 122 17.16 -35.40 -30.17
N THR A 123 17.97 -35.07 -31.18
CA THR A 123 18.75 -36.07 -31.92
C THR A 123 19.82 -36.73 -31.04
N ALA A 124 20.46 -35.98 -30.14
CA ALA A 124 21.40 -36.54 -29.16
C ALA A 124 20.69 -37.53 -28.23
N ARG A 125 19.56 -37.12 -27.64
CA ARG A 125 18.74 -38.00 -26.80
C ARG A 125 18.22 -39.24 -27.53
N ASP A 126 17.78 -39.10 -28.78
CA ASP A 126 17.36 -40.21 -29.63
C ASP A 126 18.50 -41.23 -29.83
N ARG A 127 19.73 -40.75 -30.03
CA ARG A 127 20.92 -41.61 -30.16
C ARG A 127 21.20 -42.34 -28.84
N ASP A 128 21.16 -41.63 -27.71
CA ASP A 128 21.42 -42.23 -26.40
C ASP A 128 20.38 -43.31 -26.05
N VAL A 129 19.10 -43.03 -26.31
CA VAL A 129 18.02 -44.02 -26.15
C VAL A 129 18.23 -45.20 -27.09
N SER A 130 18.62 -44.95 -28.34
CA SER A 130 18.91 -46.04 -29.31
C SER A 130 20.08 -46.92 -28.86
N LEU A 131 21.15 -46.32 -28.32
CA LEU A 131 22.29 -47.05 -27.75
C LEU A 131 21.89 -47.87 -26.53
N LEU A 132 21.07 -47.31 -25.64
CA LEU A 132 20.53 -48.03 -24.48
C LEU A 132 19.68 -49.24 -24.93
N ILE A 133 18.82 -49.07 -25.93
CA ILE A 133 18.01 -50.16 -26.48
C ILE A 133 18.89 -51.29 -27.04
N GLU A 134 19.95 -50.95 -27.78
CA GLU A 134 20.84 -51.97 -28.34
C GLU A 134 21.65 -52.68 -27.25
N ASP A 135 22.14 -51.95 -26.25
CA ASP A 135 22.81 -52.52 -25.07
C ASP A 135 21.89 -53.48 -24.31
N MET A 136 20.64 -53.09 -24.06
CA MET A 136 19.64 -53.95 -23.39
C MET A 136 19.34 -55.20 -24.21
N LYS A 137 19.22 -55.08 -25.54
CA LYS A 137 19.03 -56.24 -26.43
C LYS A 137 20.22 -57.18 -26.40
N GLN A 138 21.44 -56.64 -26.38
CA GLN A 138 22.66 -57.44 -26.31
C GLN A 138 22.74 -58.18 -24.98
N LYS A 139 22.51 -57.49 -23.85
CA LYS A 139 22.43 -58.11 -22.52
C LYS A 139 21.37 -59.21 -22.47
N ALA A 140 20.19 -58.99 -23.04
CA ALA A 140 19.13 -60.00 -23.08
C ALA A 140 19.58 -61.28 -23.83
N LYS A 141 20.33 -61.14 -24.94
CA LYS A 141 20.90 -62.29 -25.66
C LYS A 141 21.97 -63.01 -24.84
N GLU A 142 22.81 -62.26 -24.12
CA GLU A 142 23.85 -62.82 -23.25
C GLU A 142 23.23 -63.62 -22.09
N TYR A 143 22.22 -63.05 -21.42
CA TYR A 143 21.49 -63.74 -20.35
C TYR A 143 20.74 -64.99 -20.85
N ASP A 144 20.12 -64.95 -22.04
CA ASP A 144 19.48 -66.13 -22.64
C ASP A 144 20.49 -67.23 -22.99
N ALA A 145 21.67 -66.87 -23.50
CA ALA A 145 22.75 -67.82 -23.77
C ALA A 145 23.30 -68.45 -22.49
N GLU A 146 23.53 -67.64 -21.45
CA GLU A 146 24.00 -68.10 -20.14
C GLU A 146 22.95 -69.00 -19.47
N ALA A 147 21.66 -68.63 -19.52
CA ALA A 147 20.58 -69.45 -18.98
C ALA A 147 20.53 -70.84 -19.64
N LYS A 148 20.68 -70.91 -20.97
CA LYS A 148 20.76 -72.18 -21.72
C LYS A 148 22.00 -72.99 -21.34
N TYR A 149 23.15 -72.32 -21.17
CA TYR A 149 24.38 -72.97 -20.73
C TYR A 149 24.23 -73.59 -19.33
N LEU A 150 23.75 -72.82 -18.35
CA LEU A 150 23.51 -73.29 -16.98
C LEU A 150 22.46 -74.41 -16.93
N GLN A 151 21.39 -74.31 -17.72
CA GLN A 151 20.41 -75.39 -17.85
C GLN A 151 21.05 -76.67 -18.37
N GLY A 152 21.89 -76.58 -19.41
CA GLY A 152 22.63 -77.72 -19.96
C GLY A 152 23.53 -78.35 -18.89
N VAL A 153 24.30 -77.53 -18.16
CA VAL A 153 25.16 -78.01 -17.07
C VAL A 153 24.35 -78.73 -15.99
N LEU A 154 23.24 -78.16 -15.51
CA LEU A 154 22.39 -78.75 -14.48
C LEU A 154 21.82 -80.12 -14.90
N VAL A 155 21.36 -80.22 -16.15
CA VAL A 155 20.78 -81.46 -16.69
C VAL A 155 21.85 -82.52 -16.96
N GLU A 156 22.98 -82.15 -17.57
CA GLU A 156 24.02 -83.10 -17.97
C GLU A 156 24.89 -83.57 -16.80
N THR A 157 25.20 -82.69 -15.84
CA THR A 157 26.14 -83.01 -14.75
C THR A 157 25.44 -83.51 -13.49
N LEU A 158 24.28 -82.95 -13.15
CA LEU A 158 23.55 -83.27 -11.92
C LEU A 158 22.27 -84.06 -12.16
N GLY A 159 21.83 -84.19 -13.43
CA GLY A 159 20.56 -84.85 -13.76
C GLY A 159 19.33 -84.09 -13.22
N ILE A 160 19.49 -82.82 -12.85
CA ILE A 160 18.42 -82.00 -12.28
C ILE A 160 17.67 -81.37 -13.45
N SER A 161 16.43 -81.82 -13.65
CA SER A 161 15.47 -81.19 -14.55
C SER A 161 14.38 -80.51 -13.71
N PRO A 162 13.76 -79.41 -14.18
CA PRO A 162 12.58 -78.83 -13.54
C PRO A 162 11.46 -79.86 -13.30
N SER A 163 11.37 -80.90 -14.14
CA SER A 163 10.41 -82.00 -14.00
C SER A 163 10.77 -83.05 -12.92
N THR A 164 11.99 -83.02 -12.39
CA THR A 164 12.47 -83.94 -11.35
C THR A 164 12.38 -83.36 -9.94
N LEU A 165 12.15 -82.05 -9.83
CA LEU A 165 11.94 -81.36 -8.56
C LEU A 165 10.53 -81.67 -8.03
N PHE A 166 10.40 -81.77 -6.71
CA PHE A 166 9.11 -81.83 -6.04
C PHE A 166 8.37 -80.50 -6.24
N SER A 167 7.04 -80.53 -6.37
CA SER A 167 6.24 -79.34 -6.69
C SER A 167 6.50 -78.17 -5.74
N GLU A 168 6.58 -78.46 -4.44
CA GLU A 168 6.87 -77.44 -3.42
C GLU A 168 8.25 -76.80 -3.60
N GLY A 169 9.26 -77.56 -4.03
CA GLY A 169 10.60 -77.00 -4.31
C GLY A 169 10.60 -76.05 -5.51
N THR A 170 9.81 -76.36 -6.55
CA THR A 170 9.61 -75.46 -7.69
C THR A 170 8.88 -74.19 -7.29
N ASP A 171 7.87 -74.28 -6.43
CA ASP A 171 7.13 -73.12 -5.93
C ASP A 171 8.04 -72.18 -5.12
N HIS A 172 8.87 -72.71 -4.22
CA HIS A 172 9.82 -71.92 -3.45
C HIS A 172 10.85 -71.22 -4.35
N LEU A 173 11.35 -71.90 -5.39
CA LEU A 173 12.25 -71.28 -6.37
C LEU A 173 11.56 -70.20 -7.20
N SER A 174 10.29 -70.40 -7.57
CA SER A 174 9.49 -69.36 -8.26
C SER A 174 9.35 -68.13 -7.38
N ILE A 175 8.94 -68.30 -6.12
CA ILE A 175 8.80 -67.19 -5.16
C ILE A 175 10.15 -66.47 -4.95
N LEU A 176 11.26 -67.20 -4.88
CA LEU A 176 12.58 -66.61 -4.72
C LEU A 176 12.98 -65.76 -5.93
N VAL A 177 12.72 -66.26 -7.15
CA VAL A 177 12.98 -65.53 -8.39
C VAL A 177 12.06 -64.32 -8.52
N GLU A 178 10.77 -64.48 -8.22
CA GLU A 178 9.79 -63.38 -8.22
C GLU A 178 10.18 -62.31 -7.21
N SER A 179 10.61 -62.69 -6.01
CA SER A 179 11.08 -61.76 -4.98
C SER A 179 12.34 -61.02 -5.43
N ALA A 180 13.30 -61.70 -6.07
CA ALA A 180 14.49 -61.08 -6.63
C ALA A 180 14.15 -60.08 -7.76
N MET A 181 13.16 -60.41 -8.60
CA MET A 181 12.67 -59.52 -9.65
C MET A 181 11.97 -58.28 -9.07
N ILE A 182 11.11 -58.45 -8.07
CA ILE A 182 10.40 -57.34 -7.40
C ILE A 182 11.38 -56.39 -6.69
N LEU A 183 12.42 -56.95 -6.07
CA LEU A 183 13.46 -56.18 -5.37
C LEU A 183 14.62 -55.78 -6.30
N GLU A 184 14.51 -56.06 -7.60
CA GLU A 184 15.51 -55.77 -8.64
C GLU A 184 16.94 -56.22 -8.27
N THR A 185 17.08 -57.36 -7.59
CA THR A 185 18.38 -57.89 -7.16
C THR A 185 19.11 -58.60 -8.29
N LYS A 186 20.45 -58.46 -8.32
CA LYS A 186 21.31 -59.10 -9.34
C LYS A 186 21.50 -60.61 -9.12
N ASP A 187 21.32 -61.07 -7.89
CA ASP A 187 21.42 -62.46 -7.50
C ASP A 187 20.38 -62.81 -6.43
N THR A 188 20.23 -64.10 -6.17
CA THR A 188 19.37 -64.64 -5.11
C THR A 188 20.14 -64.84 -3.80
N SER A 189 21.26 -64.13 -3.61
CA SER A 189 22.03 -64.21 -2.38
C SER A 189 21.32 -63.51 -1.24
N LEU A 190 21.46 -64.06 -0.04
CA LEU A 190 20.86 -63.49 1.17
C LEU A 190 21.31 -62.04 1.43
N ALA A 191 22.56 -61.72 1.11
CA ALA A 191 23.12 -60.38 1.28
C ALA A 191 22.42 -59.36 0.37
N SER A 192 22.23 -59.68 -0.91
CA SER A 192 21.53 -58.82 -1.86
C SER A 192 20.08 -58.57 -1.44
N PHE A 193 19.38 -59.60 -0.97
CA PHE A 193 18.03 -59.44 -0.43
C PHE A 193 18.00 -58.53 0.80
N PHE A 194 18.91 -58.71 1.76
CA PHE A 194 18.96 -57.85 2.92
C PHE A 194 19.28 -56.40 2.56
N SER A 195 20.20 -56.16 1.63
CA SER A 195 20.50 -54.82 1.14
C SER A 195 19.28 -54.19 0.47
N ALA A 196 18.65 -54.86 -0.49
CA ALA A 196 17.48 -54.33 -1.20
C ALA A 196 16.29 -54.08 -0.27
N ILE A 197 16.03 -54.98 0.70
CA ILE A 197 14.99 -54.78 1.69
C ILE A 197 15.30 -53.56 2.58
N ASN A 198 16.56 -53.40 3.01
CA ASN A 198 16.94 -52.25 3.83
C ASN A 198 16.84 -50.94 3.05
N ASP A 199 17.26 -50.92 1.78
CA ASP A 199 17.17 -49.74 0.90
C ASP A 199 15.69 -49.35 0.70
N MET A 200 14.84 -50.31 0.35
CA MET A 200 13.38 -50.09 0.19
C MET A 200 12.73 -49.63 1.50
N THR A 201 13.19 -50.18 2.64
CA THR A 201 12.68 -49.77 3.96
C THR A 201 13.10 -48.34 4.29
N ALA A 202 14.32 -47.94 3.93
CA ALA A 202 14.81 -46.58 4.12
C ALA A 202 14.02 -45.59 3.25
N GLU A 203 13.83 -45.89 1.96
CA GLU A 203 13.02 -45.08 1.04
C GLU A 203 11.56 -44.95 1.53
N LEU A 204 10.98 -46.03 2.06
CA LEU A 204 9.65 -45.99 2.66
C LEU A 204 9.59 -45.03 3.88
N TYR A 205 10.62 -45.01 4.73
CA TYR A 205 10.65 -44.07 5.86
C TYR A 205 10.89 -42.63 5.43
N GLU A 206 11.72 -42.40 4.42
CA GLU A 206 11.97 -41.06 3.85
C GLU A 206 10.69 -40.50 3.23
N THR A 207 10.02 -41.27 2.38
CA THR A 207 8.74 -40.88 1.77
C THR A 207 7.62 -40.69 2.81
N GLU A 208 7.55 -41.52 3.86
CA GLU A 208 6.63 -41.29 4.98
C GLU A 208 6.91 -39.97 5.72
N LEU A 209 8.20 -39.61 5.89
CA LEU A 209 8.59 -38.38 6.55
C LEU A 209 8.19 -37.15 5.73
N GLU A 210 8.50 -37.18 4.43
CA GLU A 210 8.11 -36.13 3.48
C GLU A 210 6.58 -35.98 3.43
N ASN A 211 5.83 -37.07 3.38
CA ASN A 211 4.37 -37.04 3.44
C ASN A 211 3.84 -36.36 4.72
N ARG A 212 4.42 -36.69 5.88
CA ARG A 212 4.04 -36.04 7.15
C ARG A 212 4.41 -34.56 7.18
N GLU A 213 5.47 -34.16 6.50
CA GLU A 213 5.86 -32.75 6.38
C GLU A 213 4.88 -31.99 5.49
N MET A 214 4.59 -32.51 4.30
CA MET A 214 3.57 -31.96 3.40
C MET A 214 2.20 -31.85 4.07
N GLU A 215 1.76 -32.86 4.83
CA GLU A 215 0.51 -32.79 5.61
C GLU A 215 0.51 -31.63 6.62
N ARG A 216 1.64 -31.35 7.29
CA ARG A 216 1.74 -30.21 8.22
C ARG A 216 1.67 -28.89 7.47
N GLU A 217 2.33 -28.79 6.33
CA GLU A 217 2.29 -27.60 5.47
C GLU A 217 0.88 -27.34 4.96
N LEU A 218 0.17 -28.37 4.50
CA LEU A 218 -1.23 -28.28 4.10
C LEU A 218 -2.12 -27.77 5.24
N ILE A 219 -1.92 -28.25 6.47
CA ILE A 219 -2.66 -27.76 7.65
C ILE A 219 -2.35 -26.28 7.91
N ILE A 220 -1.10 -25.84 7.76
CA ILE A 220 -0.70 -24.44 7.94
C ILE A 220 -1.32 -23.57 6.85
N LEU A 221 -1.24 -23.98 5.59
CA LEU A 221 -1.82 -23.28 4.44
C LEU A 221 -3.34 -23.17 4.58
N ARG A 222 -4.02 -24.24 4.98
CA ARG A 222 -5.47 -24.22 5.24
C ARG A 222 -5.83 -23.20 6.32
N LYS A 223 -5.06 -23.14 7.41
CA LYS A 223 -5.27 -22.11 8.48
C LYS A 223 -5.04 -20.69 7.96
N LYS A 224 -4.03 -20.47 7.11
CA LYS A 224 -3.78 -19.17 6.48
C LYS A 224 -4.93 -18.79 5.55
N LEU A 225 -5.39 -19.72 4.70
CA LEU A 225 -6.53 -19.53 3.80
C LEU A 225 -7.80 -19.16 4.56
N THR A 226 -8.13 -19.88 5.63
CA THR A 226 -9.30 -19.53 6.47
C THR A 226 -9.21 -18.11 7.04
N ARG A 227 -8.02 -17.67 7.50
CA ARG A 227 -7.83 -16.30 7.98
C ARG A 227 -7.98 -15.28 6.87
N ALA A 228 -7.43 -15.55 5.68
CA ALA A 228 -7.56 -14.68 4.51
C ALA A 228 -9.02 -14.51 4.09
N LEU A 229 -9.77 -15.61 3.99
CA LEU A 229 -11.21 -15.58 3.67
C LEU A 229 -12.04 -14.80 4.71
N MET A 230 -11.72 -14.96 6.01
CA MET A 230 -12.36 -14.16 7.06
C MET A 230 -12.07 -12.66 6.90
N LEU A 231 -10.82 -12.30 6.58
CA LEU A 231 -10.43 -10.91 6.35
C LEU A 231 -11.09 -10.34 5.10
N GLU A 232 -11.16 -11.11 4.01
CA GLU A 232 -11.84 -10.74 2.78
C GLU A 232 -13.32 -10.43 3.03
N LYS A 233 -14.01 -11.29 3.77
CA LYS A 233 -15.41 -11.06 4.17
C LYS A 233 -15.56 -9.76 4.97
N GLN A 234 -14.66 -9.52 5.92
CA GLN A 234 -14.66 -8.29 6.71
C GLN A 234 -14.44 -7.04 5.83
N LEU A 235 -13.50 -7.10 4.90
CA LEU A 235 -13.23 -6.02 3.96
C LEU A 235 -14.42 -5.74 3.03
N LYS A 236 -15.11 -6.78 2.55
CA LYS A 236 -16.36 -6.64 1.78
C LYS A 236 -17.44 -5.92 2.60
N GLU A 237 -17.61 -6.28 3.87
CA GLU A 237 -18.56 -5.61 4.76
C GLU A 237 -18.18 -4.14 5.02
N ASP A 238 -16.90 -3.85 5.25
CA ASP A 238 -16.44 -2.49 5.50
C ASP A 238 -16.52 -1.60 4.25
N LEU A 239 -16.24 -2.15 3.06
CA LEU A 239 -16.46 -1.47 1.79
C LEU A 239 -17.93 -1.08 1.62
N LYS A 240 -18.86 -2.00 1.94
CA LYS A 240 -20.29 -1.71 1.92
C LYS A 240 -20.66 -0.55 2.85
N LYS A 241 -20.17 -0.56 4.10
CA LYS A 241 -20.41 0.53 5.06
C LYS A 241 -19.84 1.87 4.58
N VAL A 242 -18.63 1.86 4.03
CA VAL A 242 -17.99 3.06 3.48
C VAL A 242 -18.79 3.62 2.30
N LYS A 243 -19.31 2.75 1.42
CA LYS A 243 -20.16 3.15 0.30
C LYS A 243 -21.46 3.81 0.80
N GLU A 244 -22.12 3.23 1.80
CA GLU A 244 -23.32 3.81 2.41
C GLU A 244 -23.03 5.19 3.05
N LEU A 245 -21.91 5.34 3.76
CA LEU A 245 -21.49 6.63 4.32
C LEU A 245 -21.16 7.66 3.24
N LEU A 246 -20.54 7.23 2.13
CA LEU A 246 -20.25 8.10 1.01
C LEU A 246 -21.53 8.63 0.36
N GLU A 247 -22.55 7.78 0.18
CA GLU A 247 -23.86 8.19 -0.34
C GLU A 247 -24.53 9.24 0.56
N VAL A 248 -24.42 9.10 1.88
CA VAL A 248 -24.96 10.08 2.83
C VAL A 248 -24.21 11.41 2.79
N GLU A 249 -22.88 11.38 2.82
CA GLU A 249 -22.07 12.61 2.79
C GLU A 249 -22.15 13.32 1.43
N THR A 250 -22.26 12.59 0.32
CA THR A 250 -22.49 13.20 -1.00
C THR A 250 -23.86 13.90 -1.06
N ALA A 251 -24.94 13.25 -0.58
CA ALA A 251 -26.26 13.88 -0.50
C ALA A 251 -26.27 15.14 0.39
N LYS A 252 -25.51 15.11 1.50
CA LYS A 252 -25.35 16.25 2.40
C LYS A 252 -24.55 17.37 1.75
N ALA A 253 -23.44 17.07 1.09
CA ALA A 253 -22.64 18.04 0.34
C ALA A 253 -23.49 18.70 -0.77
N ASP A 254 -24.28 17.92 -1.51
CA ASP A 254 -25.23 18.44 -2.50
C ASP A 254 -26.27 19.38 -1.89
N SER A 255 -26.79 19.06 -0.70
CA SER A 255 -27.74 19.92 0.01
C SER A 255 -27.10 21.24 0.46
N GLN A 256 -25.84 21.19 0.90
CA GLN A 256 -25.07 22.37 1.28
C GLN A 256 -24.74 23.24 0.07
N LEU A 257 -24.38 22.64 -1.06
CA LEU A 257 -24.16 23.33 -2.34
C LEU A 257 -25.43 24.08 -2.76
N LYS A 258 -26.58 23.41 -2.79
CA LYS A 258 -27.87 24.03 -3.12
C LYS A 258 -28.23 25.19 -2.17
N ASN A 259 -27.94 25.03 -0.89
CA ASN A 259 -28.15 26.11 0.09
C ASN A 259 -27.21 27.30 -0.16
N LEU A 260 -25.95 27.05 -0.52
CA LEU A 260 -24.99 28.09 -0.86
C LEU A 260 -25.41 28.85 -2.12
N GLU A 261 -25.84 28.16 -3.17
CA GLU A 261 -26.39 28.78 -4.39
C GLU A 261 -27.63 29.64 -4.09
N PHE A 262 -28.51 29.18 -3.20
CA PHE A 262 -29.67 29.95 -2.76
C PHE A 262 -29.26 31.23 -2.02
N LEU A 263 -28.30 31.13 -1.08
CA LEU A 263 -27.78 32.27 -0.34
C LEU A 263 -27.09 33.28 -1.25
N GLU A 264 -26.34 32.81 -2.25
CA GLU A 264 -25.72 33.66 -3.26
C GLU A 264 -26.77 34.44 -4.05
N ARG A 265 -27.79 33.76 -4.60
CA ARG A 265 -28.90 34.40 -5.31
C ARG A 265 -29.61 35.43 -4.43
N LYS A 266 -29.92 35.08 -3.20
CA LYS A 266 -30.54 36.00 -2.23
C LYS A 266 -29.65 37.20 -1.90
N SER A 267 -28.34 37.03 -1.87
CA SER A 267 -27.41 38.15 -1.66
C SER A 267 -27.43 39.13 -2.82
N VAL A 268 -27.59 38.64 -4.06
CA VAL A 268 -27.73 39.48 -5.26
C VAL A 268 -29.07 40.22 -5.24
N ASP A 269 -30.16 39.54 -4.89
CA ASP A 269 -31.48 40.16 -4.75
C ASP A 269 -31.47 41.28 -3.70
N LEU A 270 -30.90 41.03 -2.52
CA LEU A 270 -30.76 42.04 -1.46
C LEU A 270 -29.90 43.22 -1.89
N LYS A 271 -28.83 43.01 -2.65
CA LYS A 271 -28.02 44.10 -3.22
C LYS A 271 -28.85 44.97 -4.17
N PHE A 272 -29.73 44.34 -4.97
CA PHE A 272 -30.64 45.08 -5.85
C PHE A 272 -31.66 45.88 -5.05
N ASP A 273 -32.28 45.28 -4.04
CA ASP A 273 -33.25 45.96 -3.16
C ASP A 273 -32.62 47.13 -2.38
N ILE A 274 -31.39 46.95 -1.89
CA ILE A 274 -30.62 48.02 -1.24
C ILE A 274 -30.41 49.17 -2.22
N LYS A 275 -29.97 48.88 -3.45
CA LYS A 275 -29.72 49.89 -4.47
C LYS A 275 -31.01 50.65 -4.84
N ASP A 276 -32.12 49.94 -5.02
CA ASP A 276 -33.43 50.56 -5.29
C ASP A 276 -33.91 51.43 -4.12
N ALA A 277 -33.72 50.98 -2.88
CA ALA A 277 -34.03 51.77 -1.69
C ALA A 277 -33.13 53.01 -1.55
N GLU A 278 -31.83 52.89 -1.84
CA GLU A 278 -30.88 54.01 -1.89
C GLU A 278 -31.27 55.03 -2.97
N GLU A 279 -31.64 54.58 -4.17
CA GLU A 279 -32.13 55.45 -5.24
C GLU A 279 -33.42 56.17 -4.85
N LYS A 280 -34.36 55.47 -4.18
CA LYS A 280 -35.59 56.08 -3.64
C LYS A 280 -35.31 57.11 -2.55
N LEU A 281 -34.37 56.83 -1.64
CA LEU A 281 -33.93 57.77 -0.60
C LEU A 281 -33.29 59.02 -1.21
N ALA A 282 -32.42 58.83 -2.21
CA ALA A 282 -31.81 59.93 -2.95
C ALA A 282 -32.87 60.77 -3.70
N ALA A 283 -33.85 60.13 -4.34
CA ALA A 283 -34.96 60.81 -5.02
C ALA A 283 -35.88 61.59 -4.07
N ALA A 284 -36.03 61.13 -2.81
CA ALA A 284 -36.74 61.85 -1.76
C ALA A 284 -35.94 63.04 -1.19
N GLY A 285 -34.69 63.26 -1.65
CA GLY A 285 -33.85 64.38 -1.25
C GLY A 285 -33.01 64.12 0.01
N LEU A 286 -32.91 62.87 0.47
CA LEU A 286 -32.03 62.48 1.57
C LEU A 286 -30.64 62.16 0.99
N ASP A 287 -29.71 63.11 1.03
CA ASP A 287 -28.33 62.91 0.62
C ASP A 287 -27.45 62.38 1.77
N GLN A 288 -26.22 61.97 1.46
CA GLN A 288 -25.27 61.51 2.49
C GLN A 288 -24.95 62.60 3.55
N THR A 289 -25.28 63.87 3.28
CA THR A 289 -25.08 64.98 4.22
C THR A 289 -26.15 65.04 5.32
N LEU A 290 -27.31 64.42 5.10
CA LEU A 290 -28.40 64.28 6.08
C LEU A 290 -28.37 62.96 6.87
N THR A 291 -27.32 62.14 6.71
CA THR A 291 -27.14 60.93 7.52
C THR A 291 -26.91 61.28 9.00
N HIS A 292 -27.29 60.39 9.92
CA HIS A 292 -27.13 60.61 11.36
C HIS A 292 -25.70 61.00 11.75
N GLU A 293 -24.68 60.40 11.12
CA GLU A 293 -23.29 60.75 11.37
C GLU A 293 -22.98 62.20 10.98
N SER A 294 -23.42 62.64 9.80
CA SER A 294 -23.25 64.02 9.32
C SER A 294 -24.05 65.02 10.17
N LEU A 295 -25.27 64.66 10.58
CA LEU A 295 -26.11 65.49 11.45
C LEU A 295 -25.50 65.66 12.85
N VAL A 296 -24.87 64.62 13.39
CA VAL A 296 -24.14 64.66 14.66
C VAL A 296 -22.87 65.50 14.54
N LYS A 297 -22.16 65.45 13.40
CA LYS A 297 -21.01 66.34 13.15
C LYS A 297 -21.45 67.81 13.07
N LEU A 298 -22.49 68.12 12.29
CA LEU A 298 -23.07 69.46 12.18
C LEU A 298 -23.60 69.99 13.51
N SER A 299 -24.25 69.15 14.33
CA SER A 299 -24.73 69.58 15.65
C SER A 299 -23.59 69.87 16.61
N LYS A 300 -22.49 69.11 16.51
CA LYS A 300 -21.27 69.38 17.27
C LYS A 300 -20.62 70.69 16.83
N GLU A 301 -20.47 70.93 15.54
CA GLU A 301 -19.96 72.20 15.00
C GLU A 301 -20.85 73.39 15.38
N LEU A 302 -22.18 73.22 15.36
CA LEU A 302 -23.12 74.24 15.81
C LEU A 302 -22.96 74.54 17.31
N ALA A 303 -22.76 73.52 18.14
CA ALA A 303 -22.53 73.70 19.58
C ALA A 303 -21.21 74.46 19.82
N GLU A 304 -20.15 74.12 19.10
CA GLU A 304 -18.87 74.84 19.16
C GLU A 304 -19.02 76.30 18.73
N ALA A 305 -19.70 76.58 17.62
CA ALA A 305 -19.99 77.95 17.17
C ALA A 305 -20.91 78.72 18.15
N GLN A 306 -21.86 78.04 18.78
CA GLN A 306 -22.73 78.63 19.80
C GLN A 306 -21.92 79.02 21.04
N ASP A 307 -20.98 78.16 21.47
CA ASP A 307 -20.06 78.44 22.57
C ASP A 307 -19.14 79.64 22.26
N GLU A 308 -18.79 79.86 20.99
CA GLU A 308 -18.05 81.06 20.54
C GLU A 308 -18.93 82.34 20.50
N ILE A 309 -20.22 82.23 20.20
CA ILE A 309 -21.15 83.38 20.18
C ILE A 309 -21.47 83.89 21.58
N VAL A 310 -21.50 83.03 22.59
CA VAL A 310 -21.79 83.41 23.99
C VAL A 310 -20.85 84.51 24.52
N PRO A 311 -19.51 84.41 24.43
CA PRO A 311 -18.61 85.47 24.87
C PRO A 311 -18.71 86.72 23.98
N LEU A 312 -18.90 86.57 22.66
CA LEU A 312 -19.05 87.70 21.74
C LEU A 312 -20.32 88.52 22.02
N LYS A 313 -21.44 87.87 22.34
CA LYS A 313 -22.66 88.55 22.81
C LYS A 313 -22.42 89.28 24.14
N LYS A 314 -21.67 88.67 25.05
CA LYS A 314 -21.31 89.28 26.32
C LYS A 314 -20.42 90.51 26.14
N GLU A 315 -19.55 90.50 25.14
CA GLU A 315 -18.76 91.66 24.74
C GLU A 315 -19.64 92.75 24.11
N LEU A 316 -20.59 92.37 23.24
CA LEU A 316 -21.54 93.30 22.62
C LEU A 316 -22.45 93.99 23.66
N ASP A 317 -22.97 93.25 24.64
CA ASP A 317 -23.77 93.81 25.72
C ASP A 317 -22.93 94.79 26.58
N ALA A 318 -21.65 94.48 26.82
CA ALA A 318 -20.72 95.41 27.49
C ALA A 318 -20.46 96.69 26.67
N TYR A 319 -20.47 96.62 25.34
CA TYR A 319 -20.38 97.81 24.47
C TYR A 319 -21.70 98.59 24.39
N LEU A 320 -22.86 97.95 24.57
CA LEU A 320 -24.18 98.58 24.57
C LEU A 320 -24.50 99.32 25.90
N ASP A 321 -23.83 98.99 26.99
CA ASP A 321 -23.92 99.68 28.29
C ASP A 321 -23.11 101.01 28.35
N LEU A 322 -22.33 101.33 27.31
CA LEU A 322 -21.64 102.62 27.20
C LEU A 322 -22.52 103.63 26.46
N THR A 323 -23.07 104.59 27.21
CA THR A 323 -23.87 105.68 26.63
C THR A 323 -23.03 106.61 25.73
N PRO A 324 -23.44 106.85 24.47
CA PRO A 324 -22.62 107.56 23.49
C PRO A 324 -22.81 109.08 23.59
N ASN A 325 -22.05 109.76 24.46
CA ASN A 325 -21.69 111.17 24.24
C ASN A 325 -20.51 111.64 25.12
N SER A 326 -19.31 111.74 24.53
CA SER A 326 -18.10 112.27 25.17
C SER A 326 -18.28 113.66 25.78
N SER A 327 -19.20 114.48 25.24
CA SER A 327 -19.40 115.88 25.64
C SER A 327 -20.20 116.04 26.95
N LEU A 328 -20.93 115.00 27.38
CA LEU A 328 -21.79 115.02 28.57
C LEU A 328 -21.04 114.57 29.82
N VAL A 329 -19.98 113.77 29.64
CA VAL A 329 -19.07 113.31 30.69
C VAL A 329 -18.20 114.44 31.22
N ASP A 330 -17.64 115.29 30.34
CA ASP A 330 -16.85 116.46 30.76
C ASP A 330 -17.69 117.45 31.56
N MET A 331 -18.95 117.64 31.18
CA MET A 331 -19.88 118.52 31.89
C MET A 331 -20.24 117.98 33.27
N LYS A 332 -20.40 116.66 33.41
CA LYS A 332 -20.72 116.02 34.70
C LYS A 332 -19.49 115.93 35.61
N ILE A 333 -18.29 115.76 35.07
CA ILE A 333 -17.02 115.84 35.82
C ILE A 333 -16.83 117.26 36.37
N GLU A 334 -17.13 118.30 35.59
CA GLU A 334 -16.98 119.68 36.03
C GLU A 334 -18.05 120.11 37.04
N GLU A 335 -19.27 119.58 36.93
CA GLU A 335 -20.34 119.74 37.92
C GLU A 335 -19.96 119.09 39.26
N VAL A 336 -19.47 117.85 39.24
CA VAL A 336 -19.03 117.14 40.45
C VAL A 336 -17.80 117.82 41.08
N LYS A 337 -16.90 118.40 40.27
CA LYS A 337 -15.79 119.22 40.79
C LYS A 337 -16.28 120.46 41.54
N ARG A 338 -17.30 121.15 41.00
CA ARG A 338 -17.90 122.32 41.67
C ARG A 338 -18.63 121.94 42.96
N GLU A 339 -19.32 120.81 42.96
CA GLU A 339 -19.95 120.28 44.18
C GLU A 339 -18.91 119.88 45.23
N LEU A 340 -17.79 119.29 44.81
CA LEU A 340 -16.69 118.93 45.71
C LEU A 340 -16.01 120.16 46.31
N GLU A 341 -15.70 121.20 45.52
CA GLU A 341 -15.16 122.46 46.03
C GLU A 341 -16.13 123.17 46.99
N ALA A 342 -17.44 123.08 46.75
CA ALA A 342 -18.44 123.64 47.65
C ALA A 342 -18.47 122.90 49.01
N VAL A 343 -18.43 121.56 48.98
CA VAL A 343 -18.41 120.73 50.20
C VAL A 343 -17.07 120.87 50.95
N GLU A 344 -15.95 121.00 50.24
CA GLU A 344 -14.63 121.19 50.85
C GLU A 344 -14.47 122.61 51.43
N ALA A 345 -15.11 123.61 50.83
CA ALA A 345 -15.24 124.95 51.42
C ALA A 345 -16.17 124.96 52.64
N GLU A 346 -17.25 124.19 52.64
CA GLU A 346 -18.17 124.06 53.78
C GLU A 346 -17.51 123.32 54.96
N PHE A 347 -16.73 122.27 54.66
CA PHE A 347 -15.88 121.56 55.63
C PHE A 347 -14.78 122.48 56.17
N SER A 348 -14.09 123.24 55.33
CA SER A 348 -13.09 124.23 55.77
C SER A 348 -13.71 125.32 56.65
N ARG A 349 -14.94 125.77 56.36
CA ARG A 349 -15.68 126.71 57.22
C ARG A 349 -16.04 126.13 58.58
N GLN A 350 -16.37 124.83 58.65
CA GLN A 350 -16.63 124.14 59.91
C GLN A 350 -15.33 123.88 60.71
N VAL A 351 -14.21 123.63 60.03
CA VAL A 351 -12.89 123.44 60.67
C VAL A 351 -12.31 124.77 61.18
N ASP A 352 -12.50 125.89 60.46
CA ASP A 352 -12.07 127.23 60.89
C ASP A 352 -12.93 127.81 62.03
N MET A 353 -14.21 127.42 62.14
CA MET A 353 -15.03 127.75 63.32
C MET A 353 -14.63 126.99 64.59
N LEU A 354 -13.90 125.88 64.45
CA LEU A 354 -13.53 125.00 65.57
C LEU A 354 -12.07 125.15 66.04
N THR A 355 -11.22 125.93 65.34
CA THR A 355 -9.77 126.03 65.65
C THR A 355 -9.25 127.42 66.04
N LEU A 356 -10.12 128.40 66.32
CA LEU A 356 -9.76 129.69 66.97
C LEU A 356 -10.60 129.99 68.24
N GLU A 357 -10.08 129.52 69.37
CA GLU A 357 -9.86 130.30 70.62
C GLU A 357 -11.03 130.92 71.44
N LEU A 358 -11.19 130.39 72.67
CA LEU A 358 -11.09 131.19 73.91
C LEU A 358 -9.58 131.54 74.15
N PRO A 359 -9.25 132.55 74.98
CA PRO A 359 -8.40 133.71 74.67
C PRO A 359 -6.88 133.50 74.43
N LYS A 360 -6.36 134.17 73.38
CA LYS A 360 -5.10 134.94 73.18
C LYS A 360 -3.80 134.50 73.89
N PRO A 361 -2.68 134.36 73.14
CA PRO A 361 -1.34 134.51 73.68
C PRO A 361 -0.84 135.97 73.68
N GLY A 362 -0.31 136.41 74.82
CA GLY A 362 0.61 137.54 74.90
C GLY A 362 2.06 137.12 74.67
N LYS A 363 2.88 138.11 74.29
CA LYS A 363 4.24 138.40 74.77
C LYS A 363 5.22 137.23 75.09
N LEU A 364 6.33 137.23 74.33
CA LEU A 364 7.75 137.35 74.75
C LEU A 364 8.49 136.22 75.54
N PHE A 365 9.64 135.85 74.94
CA PHE A 365 10.94 135.37 75.48
C PHE A 365 11.06 133.94 76.06
N PRO A 366 12.30 133.39 76.19
CA PRO A 366 13.61 133.81 75.63
C PRO A 366 14.07 133.02 74.41
#